data_AF-A0A430AJQ9-F1
#
_entry.id   AF-A0A430AJQ9-F1
#
_cell.length_a   1.000
_cell.length_b   1.000
_cell.length_c   1.000
_cell.angle_alpha   90.00
_cell.angle_beta   90.00
_cell.angle_gamma   90.00
#
_symmetry.space_group_name_H-M   'P 1'
#
loop_
_entity.id
_entity.type
_entity.pdbx_description
1 polymer ?
#
loop_
_entity_poly.entity_id
_entity_poly.type
_entity_poly.pdbx_seq_one_letter_code
_entity_poly.pdbx_strand_id
1 'polypeptide(L)'
;MSMEEDYLLKQLKMIGEAAGNAIATTFNLERSKVDLGQEEDENGNLISGNELLEEYLNKRKIHKAFLLIKSKKYSLSYLEMSTLTTYFIKFLQELSNEEKLELEIDSKKIDYYKLKLNEL
;
A
#
# COMPACT_ATOMS: atom_id res chain seq x y z
N MET A 1 24.32 22.59 17.93
CA MET A 1 22.94 22.06 17.79
C MET A 1 22.03 23.23 18.10
N SER A 2 21.54 23.90 17.06
CA SER A 2 20.73 25.10 17.20
C SER A 2 19.28 24.68 17.50
N MET A 3 18.57 25.46 18.32
CA MET A 3 17.15 25.21 18.64
C MET A 3 16.25 25.17 17.40
N GLU A 4 16.72 25.68 16.26
CA GLU A 4 16.03 25.64 14.97
C GLU A 4 15.98 24.24 14.36
N GLU A 5 17.02 23.41 14.54
CA GLU A 5 17.03 22.02 14.05
C GLU A 5 15.99 21.17 14.78
N ASP A 6 15.88 21.32 16.12
CA ASP A 6 14.89 20.61 16.92
C ASP A 6 13.45 21.07 16.62
N TYR A 7 13.24 22.35 16.30
CA TYR A 7 11.92 22.88 15.95
C TYR A 7 11.47 22.42 14.55
N LEU A 8 12.39 22.31 13.60
CA LEU A 8 12.12 21.74 12.27
C LEU A 8 11.84 20.23 12.34
N LEU A 9 12.63 19.47 13.10
CA LEU A 9 12.41 18.04 13.31
C LEU A 9 11.07 17.75 14.00
N LYS A 10 10.65 18.59 14.94
CA LYS A 10 9.36 18.45 15.63
C LYS A 10 8.17 18.77 14.72
N GLN A 11 8.31 19.73 13.80
CA GLN A 11 7.30 20.01 12.77
C GLN A 11 7.22 18.90 11.72
N LEU A 12 8.36 18.33 11.28
CA LEU A 12 8.39 17.18 10.38
C LEU A 12 7.74 15.95 11.00
N LYS A 13 7.97 15.69 12.31
CA LYS A 13 7.24 14.65 13.04
C LYS A 13 5.74 14.92 13.13
N MET A 14 5.32 16.15 13.41
CA MET A 14 3.89 16.51 13.47
C MET A 14 3.21 16.42 12.10
N ILE A 15 3.90 16.78 11.01
CA ILE A 15 3.38 16.67 9.65
C ILE A 15 3.34 15.20 9.20
N GLY A 16 4.36 14.41 9.53
CA GLY A 16 4.38 12.96 9.27
C GLY A 16 3.30 12.19 10.03
N GLU A 17 2.99 12.58 11.26
CA GLU A 17 1.89 12.00 12.05
C GLU A 17 0.50 12.45 11.56
N ALA A 18 0.36 13.67 11.02
CA ALA A 18 -0.89 14.17 10.46
C ALA A 18 -1.20 13.64 9.05
N ALA A 19 -0.17 13.45 8.21
CA ALA A 19 -0.30 12.87 6.86
C ALA A 19 -0.58 11.35 6.87
N GLY A 20 -0.26 10.67 7.97
CA GLY A 20 -0.55 9.24 8.15
C GLY A 20 -2.05 8.90 8.21
N ASN A 21 -2.93 9.86 8.52
CA ASN A 21 -4.36 9.61 8.79
C ASN A 21 -5.30 9.76 7.58
N ALA A 22 -4.88 10.37 6.46
CA ALA A 22 -5.81 10.69 5.37
C ALA A 22 -5.92 9.62 4.26
N ILE A 23 -4.95 8.69 4.18
CA ILE A 23 -4.86 7.74 3.05
C ILE A 23 -5.78 6.52 3.21
N ALA A 24 -6.26 6.24 4.43
CA ALA A 24 -7.24 5.19 4.70
C ALA A 24 -8.57 5.41 3.94
N THR A 25 -8.85 6.61 3.43
CA THR A 25 -10.17 6.91 2.83
C THR A 25 -10.35 6.38 1.40
N THR A 26 -9.29 5.91 0.70
CA THR A 26 -9.40 5.62 -0.75
C THR A 26 -9.10 4.19 -1.17
N PHE A 27 -8.40 3.38 -0.36
CA PHE A 27 -8.27 1.94 -0.62
C PHE A 27 -9.47 1.17 -0.06
N ASN A 28 -10.65 1.50 -0.53
CA ASN A 28 -11.89 0.94 -0.04
C ASN A 28 -12.09 -0.47 -0.65
N LEU A 29 -11.37 -1.47 -0.13
CA LEU A 29 -11.46 -2.87 -0.57
C LEU A 29 -12.88 -3.42 -0.44
N GLU A 30 -13.69 -2.90 0.50
CA GLU A 30 -15.12 -3.22 0.61
C GLU A 30 -15.88 -2.88 -0.69
N ARG A 31 -15.46 -1.86 -1.45
CA ARG A 31 -16.03 -1.54 -2.77
C ARG A 31 -15.56 -2.46 -3.88
N SER A 32 -14.38 -3.08 -3.73
CA SER A 32 -13.81 -3.96 -4.75
C SER A 32 -14.52 -5.30 -4.87
N LYS A 33 -15.22 -5.73 -3.80
CA LYS A 33 -15.81 -7.08 -3.66
C LYS A 33 -14.83 -8.23 -3.90
N VAL A 34 -13.52 -7.97 -3.93
CA VAL A 34 -12.50 -9.01 -4.11
C VAL A 34 -12.22 -9.61 -2.75
N ASP A 35 -12.60 -10.86 -2.55
CA ASP A 35 -12.28 -11.63 -1.34
C ASP A 35 -10.85 -12.18 -1.46
N LEU A 36 -9.95 -11.71 -0.59
CA LEU A 36 -8.56 -12.18 -0.55
C LEU A 36 -8.42 -13.43 0.34
N GLY A 37 -9.50 -13.95 0.92
CA GLY A 37 -9.48 -15.10 1.81
C GLY A 37 -8.76 -14.80 3.12
N GLN A 38 -8.21 -15.84 3.74
CA GLN A 38 -7.42 -15.71 4.96
C GLN A 38 -5.92 -15.75 4.68
N GLU A 39 -5.17 -14.97 5.45
CA GLU A 39 -3.73 -14.84 5.38
C GLU A 39 -3.13 -14.84 6.79
N GLU A 40 -1.89 -15.31 6.89
CA GLU A 40 -1.14 -15.26 8.14
C GLU A 40 -0.43 -13.90 8.26
N ASP A 41 -0.66 -13.20 9.37
CA ASP A 41 0.05 -11.96 9.68
C ASP A 41 1.49 -12.22 10.16
N GLU A 42 2.24 -11.16 10.41
CA GLU A 42 3.64 -11.25 10.88
C GLU A 42 3.79 -11.88 12.28
N ASN A 43 2.70 -12.01 13.03
CA ASN A 43 2.66 -12.59 14.37
C ASN A 43 2.16 -14.04 14.36
N GLY A 44 1.84 -14.60 13.18
CA GLY A 44 1.30 -15.95 13.03
C GLY A 44 -0.23 -16.04 13.21
N ASN A 45 -0.94 -14.92 13.23
CA ASN A 45 -2.40 -14.90 13.34
C ASN A 45 -3.05 -15.03 11.96
N LEU A 46 -4.09 -15.84 11.88
CA LEU A 46 -4.91 -15.95 10.68
C LEU A 46 -5.93 -14.81 10.64
N ILE A 47 -5.74 -13.86 9.73
CA ILE A 47 -6.61 -12.69 9.55
C ILE A 47 -7.13 -12.60 8.12
N SER A 48 -8.07 -11.68 7.86
CA SER A 48 -8.54 -11.45 6.49
C SER A 48 -7.40 -10.91 5.64
N GLY A 49 -7.21 -11.47 4.44
CA GLY A 49 -6.25 -10.94 3.46
C GLY A 49 -6.58 -9.50 3.05
N ASN A 50 -7.87 -9.12 3.09
CA ASN A 50 -8.29 -7.74 2.85
C ASN A 50 -7.81 -6.81 3.97
N GLU A 51 -8.00 -7.20 5.22
CA GLU A 51 -7.52 -6.45 6.40
C GLU A 51 -5.98 -6.36 6.39
N LEU A 52 -5.30 -7.46 6.07
CA LEU A 52 -3.84 -7.50 5.99
C LEU A 52 -3.29 -6.60 4.87
N LEU A 53 -3.96 -6.59 3.71
CA LEU A 53 -3.58 -5.71 2.61
C LEU A 53 -3.75 -4.24 3.00
N GLU A 54 -4.88 -3.90 3.62
CA GLU A 54 -5.14 -2.56 4.13
C GLU A 54 -4.09 -2.15 5.18
N GLU A 55 -3.76 -3.04 6.11
CA GLU A 55 -2.71 -2.82 7.09
C GLU A 55 -1.36 -2.53 6.42
N TYR A 56 -0.96 -3.33 5.42
CA TYR A 56 0.28 -3.11 4.70
C TYR A 56 0.32 -1.76 3.98
N LEU A 57 -0.79 -1.32 3.37
CA LEU A 57 -0.86 -0.02 2.72
C LEU A 57 -0.83 1.14 3.73
N ASN A 58 -1.56 1.01 4.83
CA ASN A 58 -1.59 2.00 5.91
C ASN A 58 -0.22 2.16 6.58
N LYS A 59 0.49 1.05 6.82
CA LYS A 59 1.86 1.04 7.37
C LYS A 59 2.95 1.28 6.32
N ARG A 60 2.58 1.69 5.10
CA ARG A 60 3.49 1.94 3.96
C ARG A 60 4.42 0.77 3.62
N LYS A 61 4.03 -0.47 3.96
CA LYS A 61 4.72 -1.71 3.59
C LYS A 61 4.39 -2.10 2.14
N ILE A 62 4.73 -1.21 1.19
CA ILE A 62 4.32 -1.31 -0.22
C ILE A 62 4.74 -2.62 -0.88
N HIS A 63 5.97 -3.07 -0.61
CA HIS A 63 6.46 -4.32 -1.19
C HIS A 63 5.68 -5.54 -0.66
N LYS A 64 5.29 -5.54 0.61
CA LYS A 64 4.48 -6.63 1.21
C LYS A 64 3.07 -6.64 0.64
N ALA A 65 2.45 -5.46 0.47
CA ALA A 65 1.17 -5.32 -0.23
C ALA A 65 1.26 -5.88 -1.67
N PHE A 66 2.33 -5.55 -2.41
CA PHE A 66 2.58 -6.10 -3.74
C PHE A 66 2.69 -7.65 -3.73
N LEU A 67 3.48 -8.22 -2.81
CA LEU A 67 3.64 -9.67 -2.72
C LEU A 67 2.33 -10.38 -2.40
N LEU A 68 1.54 -9.82 -1.48
CA LEU A 68 0.22 -10.33 -1.15
C LEU A 68 -0.73 -10.29 -2.36
N ILE A 69 -0.81 -9.17 -3.07
CA ILE A 69 -1.64 -9.09 -4.29
C ILE A 69 -1.17 -10.12 -5.32
N LYS A 70 0.15 -10.25 -5.51
CA LYS A 70 0.73 -11.20 -6.47
C LYS A 70 0.42 -12.65 -6.11
N SER A 71 0.38 -13.02 -4.82
CA SER A 71 0.07 -14.39 -4.39
C SER A 71 -1.35 -14.81 -4.77
N LYS A 72 -2.27 -13.84 -4.91
CA LYS A 72 -3.67 -14.06 -5.28
C LYS A 72 -3.92 -14.29 -6.76
N LYS A 73 -2.87 -14.18 -7.60
CA LYS A 73 -2.96 -14.37 -9.06
C LYS A 73 -3.64 -15.67 -9.48
N TYR A 74 -3.40 -16.77 -8.75
CA TYR A 74 -3.94 -18.09 -9.10
C TYR A 74 -5.23 -18.44 -8.37
N SER A 75 -5.63 -17.64 -7.37
CA SER A 75 -6.86 -17.86 -6.60
C SER A 75 -8.01 -16.95 -7.05
N LEU A 76 -7.71 -15.83 -7.70
CA LEU A 76 -8.69 -14.86 -8.19
C LEU A 76 -8.96 -15.03 -9.69
N SER A 77 -10.15 -14.65 -10.12
CA SER A 77 -10.44 -14.48 -11.55
C SER A 77 -9.61 -13.34 -12.14
N TYR A 78 -9.43 -13.36 -13.46
CA TYR A 78 -8.76 -12.28 -14.18
C TYR A 78 -9.36 -10.89 -13.87
N LEU A 79 -10.70 -10.80 -13.76
CA LEU A 79 -11.39 -9.54 -13.46
C LEU A 79 -11.07 -9.04 -12.05
N GLU A 80 -11.09 -9.93 -11.06
CA GLU A 80 -10.76 -9.60 -9.67
C GLU A 80 -9.30 -9.19 -9.53
N MET A 81 -8.38 -9.94 -10.15
CA MET A 81 -6.96 -9.61 -10.16
C MET A 81 -6.68 -8.27 -10.85
N SER A 82 -7.34 -7.99 -11.98
CA SER A 82 -7.24 -6.72 -12.70
C SER A 82 -7.79 -5.55 -11.88
N THR A 83 -8.90 -5.77 -11.17
CA THR A 83 -9.50 -4.81 -10.25
C THR A 83 -8.53 -4.47 -9.11
N LEU A 84 -7.98 -5.50 -8.46
CA LEU A 84 -7.03 -5.36 -7.35
C LEU A 84 -5.75 -4.65 -7.79
N THR A 85 -5.22 -5.02 -8.95
CA THR A 85 -4.06 -4.37 -9.57
C THR A 85 -4.33 -2.89 -9.85
N THR A 86 -5.50 -2.57 -10.42
CA THR A 86 -5.88 -1.19 -10.72
C THR A 86 -5.94 -0.33 -9.46
N TYR A 87 -6.55 -0.86 -8.39
CA TYR A 87 -6.59 -0.15 -7.10
C TYR A 87 -5.19 0.08 -6.54
N PHE A 88 -4.34 -0.96 -6.53
CA PHE A 88 -2.98 -0.85 -6.00
C PHE A 88 -2.13 0.17 -6.76
N ILE A 89 -2.19 0.16 -8.09
CA ILE A 89 -1.45 1.14 -8.90
C ILE A 89 -1.99 2.56 -8.67
N LYS A 90 -3.31 2.72 -8.59
CA LYS A 90 -3.92 4.02 -8.28
C LYS A 90 -3.47 4.56 -6.93
N PHE A 91 -3.45 3.71 -5.89
CA PHE A 91 -2.93 4.07 -4.57
C PHE A 91 -1.50 4.62 -4.66
N LEU A 92 -0.60 3.94 -5.37
CA LEU A 92 0.79 4.40 -5.54
C LEU A 92 0.90 5.71 -6.31
N GLN A 93 0.02 5.92 -7.29
CA GLN A 93 -0.04 7.16 -8.07
C GLN A 93 -0.54 8.35 -7.23
N GLU A 94 -1.44 8.10 -6.28
CA GLU A 94 -2.03 9.10 -5.39
C GLU A 94 -1.15 9.46 -4.19
N LEU A 95 -0.08 8.71 -3.92
CA LEU A 95 0.93 9.09 -2.92
C LEU A 95 1.51 10.47 -3.22
N SER A 96 1.73 11.24 -2.15
CA SER A 96 2.41 12.54 -2.24
C SER A 96 3.85 12.38 -2.75
N ASN A 97 4.44 13.47 -3.26
CA ASN A 97 5.83 13.44 -3.75
C ASN A 97 6.82 13.09 -2.62
N GLU A 98 6.54 13.52 -1.39
CA GLU A 98 7.35 13.22 -0.20
C GLU A 98 7.30 11.72 0.12
N GLU A 99 6.09 11.12 0.16
CA GLU A 99 5.93 9.68 0.39
C GLU A 99 6.54 8.82 -0.72
N LYS A 100 6.40 9.25 -1.98
CA LYS A 100 7.05 8.56 -3.11
C LYS A 100 8.56 8.56 -2.96
N LEU A 101 9.15 9.65 -2.46
CA LEU A 101 10.58 9.75 -2.25
C LEU A 101 11.01 8.86 -1.06
N GLU A 102 10.31 8.92 0.06
CA GLU A 102 10.59 8.10 1.26
C GLU A 102 10.48 6.59 0.98
N LEU A 103 9.49 6.18 0.20
CA LEU A 103 9.22 4.77 -0.12
C LEU A 103 9.95 4.29 -1.38
N GLU A 104 10.75 5.18 -1.98
CA GLU A 104 11.45 4.97 -3.25
C GLU A 104 10.51 4.48 -4.35
N ILE A 105 9.29 5.04 -4.42
CA ILE A 105 8.25 4.74 -5.42
C ILE A 105 8.33 5.77 -6.54
N ASP A 106 9.18 5.52 -7.52
CA ASP A 106 9.22 6.27 -8.77
C ASP A 106 8.29 5.68 -9.84
N SER A 107 8.17 6.35 -10.99
CA SER A 107 7.36 5.86 -12.11
C SER A 107 7.80 4.49 -12.60
N LYS A 108 9.11 4.21 -12.62
CA LYS A 108 9.65 2.92 -13.05
C LYS A 108 9.22 1.79 -12.13
N LYS A 109 9.18 2.03 -10.81
CA LYS A 109 8.75 1.04 -9.81
C LYS A 109 7.24 0.79 -9.87
N ILE A 110 6.44 1.84 -10.13
CA ILE A 110 5.01 1.68 -10.39
C ILE A 110 4.79 0.84 -11.65
N ASP A 111 5.50 1.13 -12.74
CA ASP A 111 5.42 0.36 -13.99
C ASP A 111 5.88 -1.09 -13.78
N TYR A 112 6.94 -1.30 -13.00
CA TYR A 112 7.40 -2.64 -12.61
C TYR A 112 6.30 -3.42 -11.89
N TYR A 113 5.67 -2.84 -10.86
CA TYR A 113 4.58 -3.51 -10.15
C TYR A 113 3.40 -3.80 -11.07
N LYS A 114 3.00 -2.82 -11.90
CA LYS A 114 1.92 -3.00 -12.86
C LYS A 114 2.20 -4.15 -13.82
N LEU A 115 3.42 -4.23 -14.36
CA LEU A 115 3.82 -5.30 -15.26
C LEU A 115 3.79 -6.65 -14.54
N LYS A 116 4.39 -6.75 -13.36
CA LYS A 116 4.46 -8.00 -12.60
C LYS A 116 3.11 -8.53 -12.12
N LEU A 117 2.13 -7.66 -11.88
CA LEU A 117 0.78 -8.06 -11.53
C LEU A 117 -0.07 -8.48 -12.74
N ASN A 118 0.30 -8.04 -13.96
CA ASN A 118 -0.39 -8.38 -15.21
C ASN A 118 0.28 -9.53 -16.00
N GLU A 119 1.47 -9.98 -15.62
CA GLU A 119 2.10 -11.17 -16.21
C GLU A 119 1.18 -12.37 -16.00
N LEU A 120 0.71 -13.01 -17.09
CA LEU A 120 -0.12 -14.22 -17.11
C LEU A 120 0.69 -15.49 -16.84
#